data_AF-A0A383A5V4-F1
#
_entry.id   AF-A0A383A5V4-F1
#
_cell.length_a   1.000
_cell.length_b   1.000
_cell.length_c   1.000
_cell.angle_alpha   90.00
_cell.angle_beta   90.00
_cell.angle_gamma   90.00
#
_symmetry.space_group_name_H-M   'P 1'
#
loop_
_entity.id
_entity.type
_entity.pdbx_description
1 polymer ?
#
loop_
_entity_poly.entity_id
_entity_poly.type
_entity_poly.pdbx_seq_one_letter_code
_entity_poly.pdbx_strand_id
1 'polypeptide(L)'
;MFSFLIFILNACAPGSKSVLKEFKHNTPLIKEDVRKTGKAEIDKTVKMGPTPVEGDFKKLQKRKKISSVKAKNYLLIPEEYIQLKQHVTFKFQNLDYREAMHLMAKIGDVNILVGEEVAGAITAELSDVPWDKAFNALLDMKNFAADIDVS
;
A
#
# COMPACT_ATOMS: atom_id res chain seq x y z
N MET A 1 -79.21 79.94 -60.29
CA MET A 1 -77.78 80.06 -59.95
C MET A 1 -77.43 78.95 -58.98
N PHE A 2 -76.87 77.85 -59.48
CA PHE A 2 -76.46 76.69 -58.69
C PHE A 2 -75.34 75.99 -59.45
N SER A 3 -74.37 75.48 -58.69
CA SER A 3 -73.34 74.50 -59.08
C SER A 3 -72.21 74.98 -60.00
N PHE A 4 -70.98 74.91 -59.49
CA PHE A 4 -69.80 74.25 -60.10
C PHE A 4 -68.62 74.48 -59.13
N LEU A 5 -68.29 73.46 -58.32
CA LEU A 5 -67.13 72.59 -58.50
C LEU A 5 -65.78 73.34 -58.34
N ILE A 6 -65.22 73.31 -57.13
CA ILE A 6 -63.82 73.67 -56.87
C ILE A 6 -63.08 72.39 -56.48
N PHE A 7 -62.11 72.05 -57.32
CA PHE A 7 -61.21 70.91 -57.21
C PHE A 7 -59.80 71.47 -57.06
N ILE A 8 -59.23 71.57 -55.84
CA ILE A 8 -57.79 71.77 -55.65
C ILE A 8 -57.30 70.98 -54.43
N LEU A 9 -56.27 70.20 -54.69
CA LEU A 9 -55.55 69.25 -53.85
C LEU A 9 -54.87 69.87 -52.63
N ASN A 10 -54.78 69.08 -51.55
CA ASN A 10 -53.60 69.08 -50.67
C ASN A 10 -53.37 67.67 -50.11
N ALA A 11 -52.28 67.07 -50.56
CA ALA A 11 -51.71 65.85 -50.01
C ALA A 11 -50.96 66.17 -48.71
N CYS A 12 -51.29 65.49 -47.62
CA CYS A 12 -50.33 65.13 -46.58
C CYS A 12 -50.96 64.04 -45.68
N ALA A 13 -50.81 62.77 -46.08
CA ALA A 13 -50.99 61.66 -45.16
C ALA A 13 -49.63 61.41 -44.49
N PRO A 14 -49.47 61.63 -43.18
CA PRO A 14 -48.23 61.31 -42.48
C PRO A 14 -48.09 59.79 -42.49
N GLY A 15 -46.98 59.30 -43.04
CA GLY A 15 -46.67 57.87 -43.13
C GLY A 15 -46.94 57.18 -41.80
N SER A 16 -47.88 56.24 -41.78
CA SER A 16 -48.08 55.33 -40.67
C SER A 16 -46.83 54.47 -40.59
N LYS A 17 -45.87 54.91 -39.77
CA LYS A 17 -44.77 54.09 -39.31
C LYS A 17 -45.39 52.78 -38.83
N SER A 18 -44.99 51.67 -39.44
CA SER A 18 -45.18 50.37 -38.84
C SER A 18 -44.63 50.46 -37.42
N VAL A 19 -45.52 50.51 -36.43
CA VAL A 19 -45.13 50.34 -35.04
C VAL A 19 -44.68 48.89 -34.95
N LEU A 20 -43.40 48.68 -35.22
CA LEU A 20 -42.65 47.49 -34.85
C LEU A 20 -42.91 47.33 -33.35
N LYS A 21 -43.85 46.44 -33.00
CA LYS A 21 -44.05 46.05 -31.60
C LYS A 21 -42.69 45.62 -31.11
N GLU A 22 -42.24 46.26 -30.04
CA GLU A 22 -40.97 45.99 -29.41
C GLU A 22 -40.92 44.48 -29.12
N PHE A 23 -39.97 43.82 -29.75
CA PHE A 23 -39.92 42.38 -29.69
C PHE A 23 -39.64 41.94 -28.24
N LYS A 24 -40.44 40.99 -27.75
CA LYS A 24 -40.33 40.43 -26.39
C LYS A 24 -39.16 39.44 -26.28
N HIS A 25 -37.94 39.88 -26.58
CA HIS A 25 -36.74 39.06 -26.42
C HIS A 25 -36.07 39.23 -25.04
N ASN A 26 -36.39 40.32 -24.33
CA ASN A 26 -35.65 40.74 -23.13
C ASN A 26 -36.17 40.12 -21.83
N THR A 27 -37.05 39.13 -21.91
CA THR A 27 -37.37 38.27 -20.75
C THR A 27 -36.60 36.97 -20.91
N PRO A 28 -35.89 36.49 -19.87
CA PRO A 28 -35.24 35.19 -19.95
C PRO A 28 -36.30 34.12 -20.29
N LEU A 29 -35.99 33.24 -21.25
CA LEU A 29 -36.89 32.14 -21.67
C LEU A 29 -37.25 31.22 -20.50
N ILE A 30 -36.35 31.12 -19.53
CA ILE A 30 -36.52 30.36 -18.30
C ILE A 30 -36.85 31.35 -17.18
N LYS A 31 -38.10 31.31 -16.72
CA LYS A 31 -38.62 32.22 -15.67
C LYS A 31 -38.36 31.72 -14.25
N GLU A 32 -38.12 30.41 -14.10
CA GLU A 32 -37.99 29.73 -12.82
C GLU A 32 -36.57 29.18 -12.62
N ASP A 33 -36.16 28.99 -11.37
CA ASP A 33 -34.83 28.45 -11.07
C ASP A 33 -34.80 26.92 -11.23
N VAL A 34 -34.54 26.49 -12.47
CA VAL A 34 -34.42 25.07 -12.86
C VAL A 34 -33.38 24.29 -12.05
N ARG A 35 -32.41 24.98 -11.43
CA ARG A 35 -31.40 24.33 -10.58
C ARG A 35 -32.00 23.93 -9.24
N LYS A 36 -32.94 24.71 -8.71
CA LYS A 36 -33.64 24.40 -7.45
C LYS A 36 -34.63 23.25 -7.64
N THR A 37 -35.40 23.26 -8.72
CA THR A 37 -36.35 22.19 -9.03
C THR A 37 -35.62 20.87 -9.32
N GLY A 38 -34.56 20.91 -10.15
CA GLY A 38 -33.74 19.74 -10.43
C GLY A 38 -33.09 19.13 -9.18
N LYS A 39 -32.57 19.96 -8.27
CA LYS A 39 -32.06 19.48 -6.97
C LYS A 39 -33.14 18.77 -6.16
N ALA A 40 -34.34 19.34 -6.08
CA ALA A 40 -35.45 18.74 -5.35
C ALA A 40 -35.89 17.39 -5.94
N GLU A 41 -35.82 17.21 -7.26
CA GLU A 41 -36.14 15.95 -7.94
C GLU A 41 -35.05 14.89 -7.75
N ILE A 42 -33.78 15.30 -7.82
CA ILE A 42 -32.64 14.44 -7.53
C ILE A 42 -32.73 13.94 -6.08
N ASP A 43 -32.99 14.83 -5.12
CA ASP A 43 -33.11 14.47 -3.70
C ASP A 43 -34.27 13.50 -3.44
N LYS A 44 -35.42 13.70 -4.12
CA LYS A 44 -36.55 12.75 -4.07
C LYS A 44 -36.13 11.38 -4.59
N THR A 45 -35.41 11.34 -5.71
CA THR A 45 -34.97 10.10 -6.35
C THR A 45 -33.94 9.35 -5.49
N VAL A 46 -32.98 10.07 -4.91
CA VAL A 46 -31.98 9.51 -3.98
C VAL A 46 -32.65 8.90 -2.76
N LYS A 47 -33.68 9.55 -2.20
CA LYS A 47 -34.43 9.05 -1.03
C LYS A 47 -35.29 7.81 -1.34
N MET A 48 -35.77 7.67 -2.58
CA MET A 48 -36.52 6.50 -3.03
C MET A 48 -35.60 5.32 -3.41
N GLY A 49 -34.29 5.54 -3.50
CA GLY A 49 -33.30 4.52 -3.83
C GLY A 49 -33.09 3.52 -2.70
N PRO A 50 -32.69 2.28 -3.03
CA PRO A 50 -32.33 1.30 -2.00
C PRO A 50 -31.09 1.80 -1.24
N THR A 51 -31.21 1.91 0.07
CA THR A 51 -30.04 2.15 0.93
C THR A 51 -29.21 0.87 1.01
N PRO A 52 -27.87 0.94 0.88
CA PRO A 52 -27.03 -0.20 1.14
C PRO A 52 -27.33 -0.72 2.55
N VAL A 53 -27.73 -1.98 2.66
CA VAL A 53 -27.74 -2.63 3.96
C VAL A 53 -26.27 -2.81 4.32
N GLU A 54 -25.77 -1.98 5.24
CA GLU A 54 -24.51 -2.24 5.94
C GLU A 54 -24.74 -3.48 6.82
N GLY A 55 -24.82 -4.64 6.17
CA GLY A 55 -24.97 -5.91 6.86
C GLY A 55 -23.80 -6.06 7.80
N ASP A 56 -24.07 -6.50 9.03
CA ASP A 56 -23.06 -6.79 10.05
C ASP A 56 -21.95 -7.62 9.42
N PHE A 57 -20.87 -6.94 9.03
CA PHE A 57 -19.59 -7.53 8.70
C PHE A 57 -18.97 -7.99 10.01
N LYS A 58 -19.64 -8.94 10.67
CA LYS A 58 -18.95 -9.96 11.45
C LYS A 58 -18.08 -10.67 10.42
N LYS A 59 -16.92 -10.06 10.17
CA LYS A 59 -15.91 -10.42 9.17
C LYS A 59 -16.00 -11.92 9.02
N LEU A 60 -16.49 -12.39 7.87
CA LEU A 60 -16.37 -13.79 7.50
C LEU A 60 -14.88 -14.08 7.61
N GLN A 61 -14.45 -14.61 8.75
CA GLN A 61 -13.05 -14.87 8.99
C GLN A 61 -12.75 -16.01 8.03
N LYS A 62 -12.15 -15.66 6.89
CA LYS A 62 -11.65 -16.65 5.94
C LYS A 62 -10.86 -17.68 6.76
N ARG A 63 -11.09 -18.96 6.48
CA ARG A 63 -10.41 -20.08 7.15
C ARG A 63 -8.91 -19.78 7.25
N LYS A 64 -8.42 -19.53 8.46
CA LYS A 64 -6.97 -19.43 8.71
C LYS A 64 -6.41 -20.83 8.49
N LYS A 65 -5.43 -20.98 7.59
CA LYS A 65 -4.75 -22.28 7.40
C LYS A 65 -4.11 -22.67 8.72
N ILE A 66 -4.53 -23.81 9.30
CA ILE A 66 -3.98 -24.39 10.53
C ILE A 66 -2.59 -25.00 10.26
N SER A 67 -2.18 -25.10 8.99
CA SER A 67 -0.81 -25.46 8.61
C SER A 67 0.15 -24.29 8.85
N SER A 68 0.10 -23.66 10.02
CA SER A 68 1.19 -22.85 10.54
C SER A 68 2.25 -23.77 11.13
N VAL A 69 2.66 -24.80 10.37
CA VAL A 69 3.90 -25.51 10.70
C VAL A 69 4.96 -24.41 10.55
N LYS A 70 5.35 -23.83 11.69
CA LYS A 70 6.35 -22.78 11.75
C LYS A 70 7.60 -23.43 11.18
N ALA A 71 8.00 -23.03 9.97
CA ALA A 71 9.26 -23.46 9.41
C ALA A 71 10.33 -23.09 10.43
N LYS A 72 10.99 -24.09 11.01
CA LYS A 72 12.10 -23.85 11.93
C LYS A 72 13.18 -23.12 11.13
N ASN A 73 13.61 -21.95 11.61
CA ASN A 73 14.74 -21.26 11.03
C ASN A 73 16.00 -21.78 11.74
N TYR A 74 16.66 -22.77 11.13
CA TYR A 74 17.83 -23.46 11.68
C TYR A 74 19.09 -22.57 11.75
N LEU A 75 19.06 -21.36 11.17
CA LEU A 75 20.19 -20.42 11.15
C LEU A 75 20.13 -19.39 12.28
N LEU A 76 18.93 -19.12 12.82
CA LEU A 76 18.71 -18.03 13.76
C LEU A 76 18.51 -18.57 15.17
N ILE A 77 19.58 -18.50 15.96
CA ILE A 77 19.55 -18.75 17.40
C ILE A 77 18.68 -17.66 18.06
N PRO A 78 17.62 -18.03 18.81
CA PRO A 78 16.77 -17.07 19.53
C PRO A 78 17.57 -16.16 20.47
N GLU A 79 17.11 -14.92 20.67
CA GLU A 79 17.78 -13.95 21.55
C GLU A 79 17.78 -14.37 23.04
N GLU A 80 16.96 -15.35 23.40
CA GLU A 80 16.88 -15.94 24.73
C GLU A 80 18.20 -16.64 25.14
N TYR A 81 19.01 -17.07 24.16
CA TYR A 81 20.31 -17.72 24.39
C TYR A 81 21.45 -16.70 24.47
N ILE A 82 21.52 -15.98 25.61
CA ILE A 82 22.49 -14.90 25.85
C ILE A 82 23.94 -15.37 25.66
N GLN A 83 24.28 -16.59 26.09
CA GLN A 83 25.63 -17.15 26.00
C GLN A 83 26.11 -17.33 24.54
N LEU A 84 25.19 -17.51 23.59
CA LEU A 84 25.49 -17.69 22.16
C LEU A 84 25.56 -16.37 21.39
N LYS A 85 25.35 -15.24 22.07
CA LYS A 85 25.40 -13.89 21.48
C LYS A 85 26.55 -13.05 22.03
N GLN A 86 27.43 -13.63 22.83
CA GLN A 86 28.62 -12.95 23.35
C GLN A 86 29.57 -12.55 22.21
N HIS A 87 30.29 -11.45 22.39
CA HIS A 87 31.31 -11.00 21.45
C HIS A 87 32.59 -11.80 21.64
N VAL A 88 33.15 -12.29 20.55
CA VAL A 88 34.37 -13.11 20.54
C VAL A 88 35.41 -12.53 19.60
N THR A 89 36.67 -12.73 19.99
CA THR A 89 37.86 -12.38 19.20
C THR A 89 38.73 -13.62 19.15
N PHE A 90 39.06 -14.10 17.95
CA PHE A 90 39.93 -15.25 17.76
C PHE A 90 40.77 -15.13 16.51
N LYS A 91 41.89 -15.86 16.52
CA LYS A 91 42.83 -15.93 15.41
C LYS A 91 43.24 -17.39 15.21
N PHE A 92 42.71 -18.00 14.17
CA PHE A 92 43.08 -19.34 13.73
C PHE A 92 44.11 -19.25 12.63
N GLN A 93 45.16 -20.05 12.74
CA GLN A 93 46.22 -20.15 11.75
C GLN A 93 46.47 -21.63 11.47
N ASN A 94 46.08 -22.08 10.27
CA ASN A 94 46.24 -23.46 9.85
C ASN A 94 45.73 -24.48 10.89
N LEU A 95 44.60 -24.17 11.54
CA LEU A 95 43.99 -25.02 12.56
C LEU A 95 43.06 -26.03 11.89
N ASP A 96 42.99 -27.26 12.40
CA ASP A 96 42.00 -28.23 11.91
C ASP A 96 40.58 -27.77 12.24
N TYR A 97 39.66 -28.00 11.31
CA TYR A 97 38.29 -27.50 11.42
C TYR A 97 37.56 -28.09 12.63
N ARG A 98 37.79 -29.37 12.95
CA ARG A 98 37.23 -30.04 14.13
C ARG A 98 37.67 -29.36 15.42
N GLU A 99 38.95 -29.05 15.52
CA GLU A 99 39.52 -28.33 16.67
C GLU A 99 38.96 -26.90 16.78
N ALA A 100 38.83 -26.19 15.64
CA ALA A 100 38.22 -24.87 15.63
C ALA A 100 36.76 -24.90 16.14
N MET A 101 35.98 -25.90 15.74
CA MET A 101 34.61 -26.12 16.23
C MET A 101 34.59 -26.47 17.72
N HIS A 102 35.53 -27.29 18.21
CA HIS A 102 35.67 -27.59 19.64
C HIS A 102 36.02 -26.36 20.48
N LEU A 103 36.84 -25.44 19.97
CA LEU A 103 37.12 -24.17 20.64
C LEU A 103 35.87 -23.28 20.67
N MET A 104 35.14 -23.19 19.56
CA MET A 104 33.88 -22.45 19.50
C MET A 104 32.83 -23.00 20.47
N ALA A 105 32.75 -24.33 20.61
CA ALA A 105 31.89 -25.02 21.56
C ALA A 105 32.20 -24.62 23.01
N LYS A 106 33.49 -24.62 23.38
CA LYS A 106 33.94 -24.21 24.72
C LYS A 106 33.64 -22.75 25.03
N ILE A 107 33.79 -21.86 24.05
CA ILE A 107 33.49 -20.43 24.25
C ILE A 107 31.99 -20.23 24.44
N GLY A 108 31.17 -20.87 23.60
CA GLY A 108 29.71 -20.75 23.63
C GLY A 108 29.04 -21.52 24.78
N ASP A 109 29.79 -22.31 25.56
CA ASP A 109 29.26 -23.24 26.57
C ASP A 109 28.18 -24.18 26.00
N VAL A 110 28.44 -24.70 24.80
CA VAL A 110 27.52 -25.58 24.07
C VAL A 110 28.22 -26.83 23.58
N ASN A 111 27.44 -27.88 23.37
CA ASN A 111 27.93 -29.11 22.76
C ASN A 111 27.80 -29.00 21.23
N ILE A 112 28.92 -29.13 20.52
CA ILE A 112 28.93 -29.18 19.05
C ILE A 112 29.38 -30.58 18.62
N LEU A 113 28.53 -31.24 17.83
CA LEU A 113 28.83 -32.52 17.21
C LEU A 113 29.27 -32.27 15.77
N VAL A 114 30.42 -32.83 15.39
CA VAL A 114 31.02 -32.59 14.08
C VAL A 114 31.11 -33.91 13.32
N GLY A 115 30.50 -33.97 12.13
CA GLY A 115 30.54 -35.15 11.27
C GLY A 115 31.92 -35.39 10.66
N GLU A 116 32.18 -36.61 10.18
CA GLU A 116 33.47 -37.00 9.60
C GLU A 116 33.84 -36.17 8.36
N GLU A 117 32.82 -35.75 7.61
CA GLU A 117 32.91 -34.92 6.39
C GLU A 117 33.48 -33.52 6.61
N VAL A 118 33.41 -33.01 7.85
CA VAL A 118 33.95 -31.71 8.22
C VAL A 118 35.46 -31.84 8.40
N ALA A 119 36.19 -31.73 7.31
CA ALA A 119 37.64 -31.86 7.26
C ALA A 119 38.32 -30.66 6.58
N GLY A 120 39.53 -30.33 7.03
CA GLY A 120 40.40 -29.34 6.40
C GLY A 120 40.94 -28.31 7.39
N ALA A 121 41.89 -27.51 6.92
CA ALA A 121 42.44 -26.42 7.72
C ALA A 121 41.65 -25.12 7.54
N ILE A 122 41.54 -24.34 8.61
CA ILE A 122 41.00 -22.99 8.63
C ILE A 122 42.06 -21.98 9.07
N THR A 123 42.07 -20.84 8.41
CA THR A 123 42.82 -19.65 8.80
C THR A 123 41.84 -18.48 8.77
N ALA A 124 41.57 -17.89 9.92
CA ALA A 124 40.58 -16.84 10.08
C ALA A 124 40.96 -15.93 11.25
N GLU A 125 40.67 -14.64 11.14
CA GLU A 125 40.87 -13.67 12.21
C GLU A 125 39.58 -12.86 12.35
N LEU A 126 39.00 -12.88 13.54
CA LEU A 126 37.78 -12.14 13.89
C LEU A 126 38.07 -11.32 15.14
N SER A 127 37.60 -10.08 15.13
CA SER A 127 37.75 -9.14 16.23
C SER A 127 36.39 -8.55 16.58
N ASP A 128 35.97 -8.74 17.83
CA ASP A 128 34.74 -8.18 18.38
C ASP A 128 33.48 -8.53 17.57
N VAL A 129 33.34 -9.81 17.23
CA VAL A 129 32.20 -10.31 16.44
C VAL A 129 31.28 -11.15 17.33
N PRO A 130 29.95 -10.99 17.24
CA PRO A 130 29.00 -11.89 17.91
C PRO A 130 29.26 -13.36 17.55
N TRP A 131 29.21 -14.24 18.55
CA TRP A 131 29.54 -15.66 18.40
C TRP A 131 28.71 -16.35 17.31
N ASP A 132 27.42 -16.05 17.19
CA ASP A 132 26.52 -16.60 16.18
C ASP A 132 26.94 -16.25 14.74
N LYS A 133 27.31 -14.99 14.50
CA LYS A 133 27.81 -14.51 13.22
C LYS A 133 29.18 -15.08 12.92
N ALA A 134 30.05 -15.16 13.93
CA ALA A 134 31.36 -15.76 13.78
C ALA A 134 31.24 -17.24 13.40
N PHE A 135 30.38 -18.00 14.07
CA PHE A 135 30.13 -19.41 13.78
C PHE A 135 29.62 -19.62 12.36
N ASN A 136 28.60 -18.86 11.95
CA ASN A 136 28.08 -18.91 10.59
C ASN A 136 29.15 -18.54 9.54
N ALA A 137 29.95 -17.52 9.79
CA ALA A 137 31.02 -17.12 8.89
C ALA A 137 32.08 -18.23 8.72
N LEU A 138 32.38 -19.00 9.77
CA LEU A 138 33.27 -20.15 9.65
C LEU A 138 32.66 -21.20 8.72
N LEU A 139 31.38 -21.55 8.91
CA LEU A 139 30.68 -22.55 8.09
C LEU A 139 30.62 -22.16 6.61
N ASP A 140 30.35 -20.88 6.34
CA ASP A 140 30.28 -20.32 4.98
C ASP A 140 31.59 -20.49 4.21
N MET A 141 32.76 -20.49 4.88
CA MET A 141 34.06 -20.66 4.22
C MET A 141 34.21 -22.02 3.51
N LYS A 142 33.50 -23.05 3.98
CA LYS A 142 33.59 -24.42 3.46
C LYS A 142 32.24 -24.94 2.97
N ASN A 143 31.22 -24.09 2.91
CA ASN A 143 29.84 -24.44 2.55
C ASN A 143 29.29 -25.58 3.43
N PHE A 144 29.60 -25.53 4.73
CA PHE A 144 29.02 -26.44 5.72
C PHE A 144 27.69 -25.90 6.23
N ALA A 145 26.86 -26.79 6.75
CA ALA A 145 25.60 -26.45 7.38
C ALA A 145 25.61 -26.97 8.82
N ALA A 146 24.97 -26.23 9.71
CA ALA A 146 24.71 -26.65 11.08
C ALA A 146 23.21 -26.77 11.30
N ASP A 147 22.83 -27.78 12.08
CA ASP A 147 21.49 -27.93 12.63
C ASP A 147 21.56 -27.65 14.13
N ILE A 148 20.75 -26.68 14.60
CA ILE A 148 20.76 -26.21 15.97
C ILE A 148 19.44 -26.62 16.62
N ASP A 149 19.51 -27.57 17.55
CA ASP A 149 18.37 -27.95 18.37
C ASP A 149 18.38 -27.17 19.69
N VAL A 150 17.50 -26.18 19.76
CA VAL A 150 17.24 -25.34 20.93
C VAL A 150 15.86 -25.73 21.46
N SER A 151 15.82 -26.76 22.31
CA SER A 151 14.62 -27.28 22.97
C SER A 151 14.66 -27.14 24.48
#